data_AF-Q6PDW9-F1
#
_entry.id   AF-Q6PDW9-F1
#
_cell.length_a   1.000
_cell.length_b   1.000
_cell.length_c   1.000
_cell.angle_alpha   90.00
_cell.angle_beta   90.00
_cell.angle_gamma   90.00
#
_symmetry.space_group_name_H-M   'P 1'
#
loop_
_entity.id
_entity.type
_entity.pdbx_description
1 polymer ?
#
loop_
_entity_poly.entity_id
_entity_poly.type
_entity_poly.pdbx_seq_one_letter_code
_entity_poly.pdbx_strand_id
1 'polypeptide(L)'
;CRPLKGEPGENCAPPREEQPPPVLLSPSLQYAGAEMLASKVQFRDPKSQRTHQAQVAFQVCVRPGSYTPGPPSAALRELPDQHFSPSELEWVTKEKGATLLYALLVRVE
;
A
#
# COMPACT_ATOMS: atom_id res chain seq x y z
N CYS A 1 -11.25 -25.40 -58.11
CA CYS A 1 -10.35 -24.87 -57.08
C CYS A 1 -11.14 -24.72 -55.78
N ARG A 2 -10.67 -25.30 -54.66
CA ARG A 2 -11.38 -25.31 -53.36
C ARG A 2 -11.34 -23.91 -52.71
N PRO A 3 -12.33 -23.52 -51.89
CA PRO A 3 -12.22 -22.32 -51.07
C PRO A 3 -11.27 -22.57 -49.88
N LEU A 4 -10.34 -21.63 -49.66
CA LEU A 4 -9.48 -21.63 -48.47
C LEU A 4 -10.30 -21.09 -47.29
N LYS A 5 -10.36 -21.90 -46.24
CA LYS A 5 -10.98 -21.59 -44.95
C LYS A 5 -10.13 -20.50 -44.28
N GLY A 6 -10.68 -19.29 -44.19
CA GLY A 6 -10.07 -18.21 -43.42
C GLY A 6 -10.11 -18.54 -41.93
N GLU A 7 -8.97 -18.38 -41.29
CA GLU A 7 -8.68 -18.66 -39.88
C GLU A 7 -9.70 -17.94 -38.94
N PRO A 8 -10.00 -18.49 -37.74
CA PRO A 8 -10.84 -17.80 -36.77
C PRO A 8 -10.12 -16.51 -36.33
N GLY A 9 -10.82 -15.38 -36.47
CA GLY A 9 -10.30 -14.08 -36.08
C GLY A 9 -9.67 -14.11 -34.70
N GLU A 10 -8.46 -13.55 -34.62
CA GLU A 10 -7.81 -13.23 -33.35
C GLU A 10 -8.84 -12.58 -32.45
N ASN A 11 -9.20 -13.34 -31.41
CA ASN A 11 -10.06 -12.88 -30.35
C ASN A 11 -9.44 -11.57 -29.87
N CYS A 12 -10.12 -10.45 -30.13
CA CYS A 12 -9.90 -9.19 -29.43
C CYS A 12 -10.27 -9.44 -27.96
N ALA A 13 -9.42 -10.16 -27.24
CA ALA A 13 -9.46 -10.14 -25.80
C ALA A 13 -9.08 -8.70 -25.41
N PRO A 14 -9.94 -7.97 -24.68
CA PRO A 14 -9.51 -6.70 -24.11
C PRO A 14 -8.21 -6.97 -23.31
N PRO A 15 -7.27 -6.02 -23.27
CA PRO A 15 -6.09 -6.15 -22.43
C PRO A 15 -6.57 -6.60 -21.05
N ARG A 16 -6.00 -7.68 -20.51
CA ARG A 16 -6.27 -8.04 -19.11
C ARG A 16 -5.91 -6.79 -18.33
N GLU A 17 -6.90 -6.13 -17.74
CA GLU A 17 -6.61 -5.06 -16.79
C GLU A 17 -5.80 -5.72 -15.68
N GLU A 18 -4.49 -5.49 -15.67
CA GLU A 18 -3.66 -5.93 -14.56
C GLU A 18 -4.21 -5.26 -13.32
N GLN A 19 -4.69 -6.09 -12.40
CA GLN A 19 -5.19 -5.60 -11.14
C GLN A 19 -3.98 -4.99 -10.40
N PRO A 20 -4.08 -3.74 -9.92
CA PRO A 20 -2.97 -3.14 -9.21
C PRO A 20 -2.61 -4.03 -8.02
N PRO A 21 -1.31 -4.10 -7.66
CA PRO A 21 -0.88 -4.91 -6.54
C PRO A 21 -1.64 -4.49 -5.28
N PRO A 22 -1.98 -5.45 -4.40
CA PRO A 22 -2.66 -5.14 -3.16
C PRO A 22 -1.78 -4.24 -2.29
N VAL A 23 -2.40 -3.28 -1.62
CA VAL A 23 -1.74 -2.33 -0.73
C VAL A 23 -1.89 -2.81 0.71
N LEU A 24 -0.80 -2.73 1.46
CA LEU A 24 -0.78 -2.95 2.90
C LEU A 24 -1.15 -1.67 3.64
N LEU A 25 -2.09 -1.76 4.56
CA LEU A 25 -2.60 -0.64 5.34
C LEU A 25 -2.61 -1.00 6.82
N SER A 26 -2.64 0.01 7.68
CA SER A 26 -2.79 -0.17 9.12
C SER A 26 -3.61 0.97 9.73
N PRO A 27 -4.47 0.69 10.72
CA PRO A 27 -5.10 1.73 11.52
C PRO A 27 -4.15 2.34 12.56
N SER A 28 -2.98 1.70 12.81
CA SER A 28 -1.97 2.19 13.75
C SER A 28 -0.91 3.01 13.03
N LEU A 29 -0.68 4.23 13.50
CA LEU A 29 0.43 5.06 13.01
C LEU A 29 1.79 4.48 13.42
N GLN A 30 1.88 3.79 14.56
CA GLN A 30 3.11 3.13 14.99
C GLN A 30 3.49 2.00 14.03
N TYR A 31 2.50 1.18 13.66
CA TYR A 31 2.69 0.10 12.70
C TYR A 31 2.97 0.62 11.30
N ALA A 32 2.15 1.54 10.79
CA ALA A 32 2.35 2.14 9.46
C ALA A 32 3.68 2.92 9.35
N GLY A 33 4.15 3.50 10.45
CA GLY A 33 5.41 4.21 10.57
C GLY A 33 6.61 3.32 10.93
N ALA A 34 6.47 1.99 10.93
CA ALA A 34 7.60 1.10 11.13
C ALA A 34 8.63 1.28 10.01
N GLU A 35 9.92 1.25 10.34
CA GLU A 35 11.03 1.50 9.38
C GLU A 35 10.95 0.61 8.12
N MET A 36 10.40 -0.60 8.25
CA MET A 36 10.23 -1.54 7.14
C MET A 36 9.16 -1.11 6.13
N LEU A 37 8.15 -0.34 6.57
CA LEU A 37 7.04 0.14 5.73
C LEU A 37 7.25 1.60 5.31
N ALA A 38 7.78 2.41 6.22
CA ALA A 38 8.07 3.81 6.02
C ALA A 38 9.54 4.05 6.37
N SER A 39 10.44 3.92 5.40
CA SER A 39 11.86 4.17 5.63
C SER A 39 12.15 5.64 5.89
N LYS A 40 13.16 5.90 6.73
CA LYS A 40 13.64 7.26 6.97
C LYS A 40 14.57 7.69 5.85
N VAL A 41 14.33 8.90 5.35
CA VAL A 41 15.15 9.56 4.34
C VAL A 41 15.98 10.65 5.00
N GLN A 42 17.29 10.60 4.81
CA GLN A 42 18.20 11.62 5.31
C GLN A 42 18.29 12.80 4.34
N PHE A 43 18.20 14.02 4.85
CA PHE A 43 18.37 15.24 4.05
C PHE A 43 19.16 16.29 4.83
N ARG A 44 19.83 17.19 4.10
CA ARG A 44 20.58 18.31 4.68
C ARG A 44 19.81 19.59 4.49
N ASP A 45 19.45 20.27 5.57
CA ASP A 45 18.78 21.57 5.50
C ASP A 45 19.74 22.60 4.87
N PRO A 46 19.40 23.21 3.72
CA PRO A 46 20.27 24.18 3.07
C PRO A 46 20.52 25.42 3.93
N LYS A 47 19.61 25.79 4.85
CA LYS A 47 19.75 26.98 5.69
C LYS A 47 20.64 26.75 6.89
N SER A 48 20.33 25.73 7.71
CA SER A 48 21.11 25.44 8.92
C SER A 48 22.32 24.53 8.67
N GLN A 49 22.42 23.92 7.49
CA GLN A 49 23.42 22.91 7.12
C GLN A 49 23.37 21.64 7.98
N ARG A 50 22.34 21.49 8.83
CA ARG A 50 22.13 20.30 9.67
C ARG A 50 21.54 19.16 8.86
N THR A 51 21.89 17.95 9.25
CA THR A 51 21.32 16.73 8.70
C THR A 51 20.12 16.31 9.53
N HIS A 52 19.01 16.04 8.84
CA HIS A 52 17.74 15.63 9.40
C HIS A 52 17.30 14.29 8.82
N GLN A 53 16.38 13.63 9.50
CA GLN A 53 15.70 12.44 8.98
C GLN A 53 14.21 12.76 8.79
N ALA A 54 13.66 12.38 7.65
CA ALA A 54 12.23 12.48 7.38
C ALA A 54 11.62 11.11 7.17
N GLN A 55 10.41 10.92 7.66
CA GLN A 55 9.58 9.75 7.41
C GLN A 55 8.20 10.22 6.97
N VAL A 56 7.53 9.43 6.14
CA VAL A 56 6.20 9.76 5.62
C VAL A 56 5.22 8.62 5.81
N ALA A 57 3.94 8.98 5.99
CA ALA A 57 2.82 8.05 5.97
C ALA A 57 1.63 8.67 5.23
N PHE A 58 0.87 7.84 4.51
CA PHE A 58 -0.37 8.28 3.85
C PHE A 58 -1.57 7.97 4.72
N GLN A 59 -2.46 8.96 4.87
CA GLN A 59 -3.82 8.72 5.32
C GLN A 59 -4.68 8.37 4.12
N VAL A 60 -5.44 7.28 4.24
CA VAL A 60 -6.36 6.81 3.19
C VAL A 60 -7.77 6.65 3.72
N CYS A 61 -8.75 6.83 2.85
CA CYS A 61 -10.11 6.34 3.04
C CYS A 61 -10.24 4.99 2.32
N VAL A 62 -10.72 3.98 3.02
CA VAL A 62 -10.94 2.64 2.46
C VAL A 62 -12.43 2.32 2.53
N ARG A 63 -12.98 1.77 1.45
CA ARG A 63 -14.36 1.30 1.43
C ARG A 63 -14.53 0.15 2.44
N PRO A 64 -15.51 0.20 3.36
CA PRO A 64 -15.79 -0.94 4.23
C PRO A 64 -16.02 -2.22 3.43
N GLY A 65 -15.40 -3.32 3.86
CA GLY A 65 -15.50 -4.61 3.19
C GLY A 65 -14.55 -4.84 2.02
N SER A 66 -13.80 -3.82 1.55
CA SER A 66 -12.86 -3.93 0.42
C SER A 66 -11.43 -4.32 0.82
N TYR A 67 -11.23 -4.72 2.07
CA TYR A 67 -9.97 -5.17 2.63
C TYR A 67 -10.17 -6.44 3.47
N THR A 68 -9.07 -7.11 3.79
CA THR A 68 -9.03 -8.26 4.68
C THR A 68 -8.06 -7.95 5.82
N PRO A 69 -8.52 -7.91 7.08
CA PRO A 69 -7.64 -7.93 8.24
C PRO A 69 -6.89 -9.25 8.29
N GLY A 70 -5.60 -9.21 8.59
CA GLY A 70 -4.75 -10.39 8.66
C GLY A 70 -3.78 -10.30 9.84
N PRO A 71 -3.19 -11.45 10.24
CA PRO A 71 -2.12 -11.42 11.20
C PRO A 71 -0.96 -10.56 10.65
N PRO A 72 -0.24 -9.82 11.49
CA PRO A 72 0.89 -9.01 11.05
C PRO A 72 1.91 -9.87 10.30
N SER A 73 2.45 -9.30 9.23
CA SER A 73 3.61 -9.86 8.55
C SER A 73 4.69 -10.19 9.58
N ALA A 74 5.37 -11.34 9.43
CA ALA A 74 6.25 -11.90 10.46
C ALA A 74 7.29 -10.90 11.00
N ALA A 75 7.73 -9.98 10.16
CA ALA A 75 8.71 -8.95 10.48
C ALA A 75 8.20 -7.80 11.38
N LEU A 76 6.88 -7.67 11.56
CA LEU A 76 6.24 -6.57 12.30
C LEU A 76 5.38 -7.07 13.47
N ARG A 77 5.42 -8.37 13.76
CA ARG A 77 4.64 -9.01 14.85
C ARG A 77 4.96 -8.46 16.24
N GLU A 78 6.16 -7.93 16.42
CA GLU A 78 6.68 -7.42 17.69
C GLU A 78 6.44 -5.91 17.87
N LEU A 79 5.62 -5.25 17.04
CA LEU A 79 5.19 -3.87 17.26
C LEU A 79 3.86 -3.88 18.05
N PRO A 80 3.90 -3.85 19.40
CA PRO A 80 2.68 -3.77 20.18
C PRO A 80 2.03 -2.39 20.00
N ASP A 81 0.75 -2.39 19.63
CA ASP A 81 -0.10 -1.20 19.78
C ASP A 81 -1.08 -1.46 20.93
N GLN A 82 -1.26 -0.46 21.79
CA GLN A 82 -2.14 -0.58 22.97
C GLN A 82 -3.63 -0.48 22.59
N HIS A 83 -3.94 0.05 21.41
CA HIS A 83 -5.30 0.34 20.98
C HIS A 83 -5.86 -0.71 20.01
N PHE A 84 -5.00 -1.51 19.37
CA PHE A 84 -5.40 -2.47 18.35
C PHE A 84 -4.91 -3.88 18.68
N SER A 85 -5.78 -4.86 18.47
CA SER A 85 -5.37 -6.25 18.54
C SER A 85 -4.39 -6.58 17.41
N PRO A 86 -3.43 -7.52 17.59
CA PRO A 86 -2.47 -7.86 16.54
C PRO A 86 -3.14 -8.25 15.22
N SER A 87 -4.25 -8.98 15.25
CA SER A 87 -5.02 -9.40 14.07
C SER A 87 -5.70 -8.26 13.30
N GLU A 88 -5.71 -7.06 13.85
CA GLU A 88 -6.31 -5.87 13.25
C GLU A 88 -5.27 -4.82 12.84
N LEU A 89 -3.99 -5.07 13.06
CA LEU A 89 -2.92 -4.14 12.72
C LEU A 89 -2.60 -4.10 11.23
N GLU A 90 -2.82 -5.19 10.50
CA GLU A 90 -2.44 -5.30 9.10
C GLU A 90 -3.66 -5.61 8.24
N TRP A 91 -3.96 -4.70 7.30
CA TRP A 91 -5.06 -4.81 6.36
C TRP A 91 -4.52 -4.88 4.94
N VAL A 92 -5.05 -5.80 4.14
CA VAL A 92 -4.68 -5.95 2.74
C VAL A 92 -5.88 -5.61 1.86
N THR A 93 -5.71 -4.69 0.90
CA THR A 93 -6.77 -4.33 -0.05
C THR A 93 -7.03 -5.48 -1.03
N LYS A 94 -8.29 -5.76 -1.36
CA LYS A 94 -8.67 -6.80 -2.35
C LYS A 94 -9.43 -6.28 -3.57
N GLU A 95 -9.88 -5.03 -3.54
CA GLU A 95 -10.66 -4.41 -4.62
C GLU A 95 -9.96 -3.18 -5.20
N LYS A 96 -9.94 -3.09 -6.53
CA LYS A 96 -9.42 -1.93 -7.27
C LYS A 96 -10.34 -0.73 -7.07
N GLY A 97 -9.75 0.46 -6.88
CA GLY A 97 -10.52 1.71 -6.75
C GLY A 97 -11.29 1.87 -5.44
N ALA A 98 -11.02 1.03 -4.44
CA ALA A 98 -11.66 1.09 -3.13
C ALA A 98 -10.84 1.84 -2.06
N THR A 99 -9.71 2.43 -2.45
CA THR A 99 -8.82 3.21 -1.58
C THR A 99 -8.61 4.59 -2.18
N LEU A 100 -8.82 5.63 -1.38
CA LEU A 100 -8.62 7.03 -1.75
C LEU A 100 -7.53 7.64 -0.86
N LEU A 101 -6.51 8.25 -1.46
CA LEU A 101 -5.53 9.06 -0.71
C LEU A 101 -6.21 10.33 -0.18
N TYR A 102 -6.04 10.61 1.11
CA TYR A 102 -6.66 11.75 1.78
C TYR A 102 -5.64 12.79 2.24
N ALA A 103 -4.57 12.34 2.92
CA ALA A 103 -3.54 13.24 3.43
C ALA A 103 -2.15 12.58 3.47
N LEU A 104 -1.14 13.41 3.66
CA LEU A 104 0.26 13.02 3.84
C LEU A 104 0.75 13.54 5.20
N LEU A 105 1.23 12.64 6.05
CA LEU A 105 1.94 13.00 7.27
C LEU A 105 3.44 12.97 6.99
N VAL A 106 4.14 14.04 7.37
CA VAL A 106 5.60 14.13 7.31
C VAL A 106 6.13 14.34 8.72
N ARG A 107 7.02 13.45 9.16
CA ARG A 107 7.71 13.54 10.44
C ARG A 107 9.18 13.84 10.18
N VAL A 108 9.67 14.94 10.74
CA VAL A 108 11.08 15.35 10.65
C VAL A 108 11.72 15.26 12.04
N GLU A 109 12.87 14.59 12.11
CA GLU A 109 13.76 14.48 13.28
C GLU A 109 15.06 15.28 13.08
#